data_AF-A0A1S2VK53-F1
#
_entry.id   AF-A0A1S2VK53-F1
#
_cell.length_a   1.000
_cell.length_b   1.000
_cell.length_c   1.000
_cell.angle_alpha   90.00
_cell.angle_beta   90.00
_cell.angle_gamma   90.00
#
_symmetry.space_group_name_H-M   'P 1'
#
loop_
_entity.id
_entity.type
_entity.pdbx_description
1 polymer ?
#
loop_
_entity_poly.entity_id
_entity_poly.type
_entity_poly.pdbx_seq_one_letter_code
_entity_poly.pdbx_strand_id
1 'polypeptide(L)'
;MPQPFDWASGLPVTPFPHPSPFLLSQLADTRTLVHAVDLATYRAVIQSSGSIPDSRFFQQLSEHLAQDGWQTIHLWEDVWQTKPTIVRSRLQALTGQSERIPARLTQVQRIDRPTLDQFLTTHHLQVPTQSKYKYGLFLPKRYFRVLSPDFRMQYIRDTDDELLVAVATFSFPRSVTRHDQPFRSYEMVRFANHLFSTVVGGLDKLLKAFIADQYSLHPPAEGHPLIDVMTYADRDWSDGRSYERLGFERVGMTVPQPFWLDPAGNMRYYPHRLPEGLTEAGLPGRGFIPIVNAGSIKFIKPFYPN
;
A
#
# COMPACT_ATOMS: atom_id res chain seq x y z
N MET A 1 -29.62 2.95 7.14
CA MET A 1 -28.64 3.75 7.90
C MET A 1 -27.84 4.56 6.89
N PRO A 2 -27.56 5.86 7.12
CA PRO A 2 -26.70 6.63 6.22
C PRO A 2 -25.32 5.96 6.11
N GLN A 3 -24.78 5.88 4.89
CA GLN A 3 -23.36 5.56 4.67
C GLN A 3 -22.55 6.64 5.40
N PRO A 4 -21.60 6.29 6.28
CA PRO A 4 -20.92 7.28 7.12
C PRO A 4 -20.10 8.28 6.30
N PHE A 5 -19.64 7.87 5.12
CA PHE A 5 -19.03 8.71 4.10
C PHE A 5 -19.22 8.02 2.73
N ASP A 6 -19.39 8.79 1.64
CA ASP A 6 -19.71 8.28 0.29
C ASP A 6 -18.49 7.67 -0.44
N TRP A 7 -17.84 6.68 0.19
CA TRP A 7 -16.69 5.98 -0.40
C TRP A 7 -17.09 5.07 -1.57
N ALA A 8 -18.33 4.58 -1.55
CA ALA A 8 -18.85 3.62 -2.53
C ALA A 8 -19.39 4.28 -3.80
N SER A 9 -19.40 5.61 -3.89
CA SER A 9 -19.86 6.37 -5.05
C SER A 9 -19.28 5.82 -6.36
N GLY A 10 -20.14 5.32 -7.24
CA GLY A 10 -19.74 4.77 -8.55
C GLY A 10 -19.14 3.35 -8.51
N LEU A 11 -19.18 2.66 -7.37
CA LEU A 11 -18.79 1.25 -7.25
C LEU A 11 -20.00 0.40 -6.84
N PRO A 12 -20.22 -0.78 -7.46
CA PRO A 12 -21.24 -1.70 -6.99
C PRO A 12 -20.82 -2.24 -5.61
N VAL A 13 -21.66 -2.04 -4.60
CA VAL A 13 -21.44 -2.54 -3.24
C VAL A 13 -22.71 -3.15 -2.68
N THR A 14 -22.57 -4.25 -1.95
CA THR A 14 -23.69 -4.91 -1.26
C THR A 14 -23.39 -4.99 0.24
N PRO A 15 -24.35 -4.62 1.13
CA PRO A 15 -24.14 -4.78 2.56
C PRO A 15 -23.82 -6.22 2.93
N PHE A 16 -22.80 -6.43 3.78
CA PHE A 16 -22.40 -7.73 4.29
C PHE A 16 -22.75 -7.81 5.78
N PRO A 17 -23.78 -8.60 6.17
CA PRO A 17 -24.17 -8.71 7.57
C PRO A 17 -23.07 -9.39 8.41
N HIS A 18 -22.49 -8.64 9.35
CA HIS A 18 -21.50 -9.15 10.30
C HIS A 18 -21.57 -8.34 11.60
N PRO A 19 -21.35 -8.94 12.78
CA PRO A 19 -21.25 -8.20 14.04
C PRO A 19 -20.00 -7.32 14.04
N SER A 20 -20.15 -6.08 13.61
CA SER A 20 -19.16 -5.00 13.73
C SER A 20 -19.90 -3.70 14.05
N PRO A 21 -19.33 -2.80 14.88
CA PRO A 21 -19.88 -1.46 15.04
C PRO A 21 -19.84 -0.64 13.74
N PHE A 22 -19.01 -1.03 12.75
CA PHE A 22 -18.88 -0.33 11.48
C PHE A 22 -19.52 -1.11 10.33
N LEU A 23 -19.90 -0.39 9.27
CA LEU A 23 -20.46 -1.01 8.08
C LEU A 23 -19.43 -1.86 7.35
N LEU A 24 -19.83 -3.08 7.02
CA LEU A 24 -19.10 -4.00 6.17
C LEU A 24 -19.88 -4.16 4.85
N SER A 25 -19.22 -4.00 3.72
CA SER A 25 -19.83 -4.13 2.39
C SER A 25 -18.96 -4.94 1.47
N GLN A 26 -19.55 -5.88 0.74
CA GLN A 26 -18.85 -6.58 -0.33
C GLN A 26 -18.67 -5.63 -1.52
N LEU A 27 -17.46 -5.65 -2.07
CA LEU A 27 -17.07 -4.86 -3.23
C LEU A 27 -17.35 -5.63 -4.51
N ALA A 28 -18.33 -5.18 -5.29
CA ALA A 28 -18.80 -5.84 -6.50
C ALA A 28 -19.05 -7.35 -6.26
N ASP A 29 -18.74 -8.19 -7.25
CA ASP A 29 -18.79 -9.65 -7.13
C ASP A 29 -17.45 -10.25 -6.62
N THR A 30 -16.60 -9.42 -6.00
CA THR A 30 -15.27 -9.87 -5.53
C THR A 30 -15.35 -10.52 -4.14
N ARG A 31 -14.30 -11.27 -3.76
CA ARG A 31 -14.07 -11.75 -2.39
C ARG A 31 -13.37 -10.71 -1.52
N THR A 32 -13.77 -9.44 -1.65
CA THR A 32 -13.24 -8.32 -0.89
C THR A 32 -14.36 -7.59 -0.17
N LEU A 33 -14.19 -7.42 1.13
CA LEU A 33 -15.06 -6.65 2.02
C LEU A 33 -14.38 -5.32 2.33
N VAL A 34 -15.14 -4.24 2.25
CA VAL A 34 -14.73 -2.91 2.72
C VAL A 34 -15.42 -2.66 4.05
N HIS A 35 -14.61 -2.52 5.09
CA HIS A 35 -14.98 -2.15 6.44
C HIS A 35 -14.82 -0.64 6.58
N ALA A 36 -15.91 0.10 6.53
CA ALA A 36 -15.93 1.56 6.50
C ALA A 36 -15.89 2.14 7.92
N VAL A 37 -14.69 2.52 8.38
CA VAL A 37 -14.42 2.96 9.75
C VAL A 37 -14.65 4.47 9.85
N ASP A 38 -15.80 4.87 10.39
CA ASP A 38 -16.15 6.27 10.60
C ASP A 38 -15.74 6.77 11.98
N LEU A 39 -15.29 8.03 12.05
CA LEU A 39 -14.69 8.59 13.26
C LEU A 39 -15.73 8.86 14.35
N ALA A 40 -16.98 9.11 13.98
CA ALA A 40 -18.06 9.35 14.95
C ALA A 40 -18.37 8.08 15.75
N THR A 41 -18.60 6.96 15.06
CA THR A 41 -18.78 5.64 15.65
C THR A 41 -17.53 5.21 16.40
N TYR A 42 -16.35 5.38 15.82
CA TYR A 42 -15.10 4.98 16.46
C TYR A 42 -14.86 5.72 17.79
N ARG A 43 -15.16 7.02 17.85
CA ARG A 43 -15.12 7.82 19.09
C ARG A 43 -16.12 7.31 20.13
N ALA A 44 -17.36 7.02 19.72
CA ALA A 44 -18.38 6.50 20.62
C ALA A 44 -17.96 5.14 21.23
N VAL A 45 -17.37 4.26 20.40
CA VAL A 45 -16.82 2.97 20.86
C VAL A 45 -15.73 3.18 21.90
N ILE A 46 -14.69 3.97 21.62
CA ILE A 46 -13.60 4.24 22.59
C ILE A 46 -14.14 4.81 23.91
N GLN A 47 -15.04 5.78 23.83
CA GLN A 47 -15.59 6.45 25.02
C GLN A 47 -16.38 5.47 25.90
N SER A 48 -17.08 4.50 25.29
CA SER A 48 -17.85 3.49 26.02
C SER A 48 -16.98 2.41 26.68
N SER A 49 -15.83 2.07 26.10
CA SER A 49 -14.94 1.01 26.59
C SER A 49 -13.87 1.49 27.58
N GLY A 50 -13.68 2.81 27.77
CA GLY A 50 -12.68 3.39 28.69
C GLY A 50 -11.22 3.11 28.33
N SER A 51 -10.99 2.41 27.21
CA SER A 51 -9.70 2.09 26.60
C SER A 51 -9.88 2.04 25.07
N ILE A 52 -8.78 2.17 24.31
CA ILE A 52 -8.76 1.93 22.86
C ILE A 52 -9.52 0.61 22.62
N PRO A 53 -10.52 0.52 21.70
CA PRO A 53 -11.16 -0.75 21.36
C PRO A 53 -10.04 -1.77 21.20
N ASP A 54 -10.22 -3.01 21.73
CA ASP A 54 -9.19 -4.06 21.74
C ASP A 54 -8.23 -3.81 20.59
N SER A 55 -6.98 -3.46 20.89
CA SER A 55 -6.08 -2.93 19.85
C SER A 55 -5.93 -3.89 18.67
N ARG A 56 -6.33 -5.15 18.86
CA ARG A 56 -6.40 -6.21 17.87
C ARG A 56 -7.73 -6.38 17.15
N PHE A 57 -8.76 -5.57 17.42
CA PHE A 57 -10.10 -5.68 16.84
C PHE A 57 -10.08 -5.80 15.31
N PHE A 58 -9.44 -4.85 14.62
CA PHE A 58 -9.32 -4.88 13.15
C PHE A 58 -8.54 -6.10 12.66
N GLN A 59 -7.45 -6.43 13.36
CA GLN A 59 -6.65 -7.63 13.10
C GLN A 59 -7.48 -8.92 13.21
N GLN A 60 -8.23 -9.10 14.31
CA GLN A 60 -9.04 -10.28 14.60
C GLN A 60 -10.20 -10.39 13.62
N LEU A 61 -10.86 -9.27 13.30
CA LEU A 61 -11.93 -9.23 12.30
C LEU A 61 -11.42 -9.71 10.93
N SER A 62 -10.27 -9.18 10.49
CA SER A 62 -9.63 -9.63 9.25
C SER A 62 -9.25 -11.11 9.28
N GLU A 63 -8.72 -11.61 10.41
CA GLU A 63 -8.34 -13.03 10.57
C GLU A 63 -9.55 -13.97 10.55
N HIS A 64 -10.65 -13.57 11.20
CA HIS A 64 -11.88 -14.34 11.23
C HIS A 64 -12.49 -14.44 9.82
N LEU A 65 -12.68 -13.31 9.14
CA LEU A 65 -13.25 -13.27 7.80
C LEU A 65 -12.36 -13.99 6.75
N ALA A 66 -11.04 -13.99 6.95
CA ALA A 66 -10.12 -14.70 6.09
C ALA A 66 -10.27 -16.24 6.15
N GLN A 67 -10.77 -16.80 7.26
CA GLN A 67 -11.07 -18.24 7.37
C GLN A 67 -12.14 -18.68 6.37
N ASP A 68 -13.06 -17.77 6.02
CA ASP A 68 -14.10 -17.97 5.02
C ASP A 68 -13.68 -17.49 3.61
N GLY A 69 -12.40 -17.16 3.43
CA GLY A 69 -11.81 -16.75 2.15
C GLY A 69 -12.06 -15.28 1.78
N TRP A 70 -12.50 -14.45 2.72
CA TRP A 70 -12.69 -13.01 2.49
C TRP A 70 -11.42 -12.21 2.76
N GLN A 71 -11.09 -11.31 1.83
CA GLN A 71 -10.14 -10.23 2.11
C GLN A 71 -10.89 -9.05 2.71
N THR A 72 -10.35 -8.45 3.77
CA THR A 72 -10.94 -7.25 4.39
C THR A 72 -10.05 -6.03 4.13
N ILE A 73 -10.67 -4.91 3.77
CA ILE A 73 -10.04 -3.58 3.69
C ILE A 73 -10.66 -2.72 4.78
N HIS A 74 -9.86 -2.23 5.72
CA HIS A 74 -10.28 -1.26 6.71
C HIS A 74 -10.10 0.15 6.14
N LEU A 75 -11.15 0.66 5.50
CA LEU A 75 -11.16 1.99 4.94
C LEU A 75 -11.57 2.98 6.03
N TRP A 76 -10.59 3.75 6.51
CA TRP A 76 -10.84 4.81 7.48
C TRP A 76 -11.31 6.10 6.80
N GLU A 77 -12.24 6.78 7.47
CA GLU A 77 -12.81 8.04 7.02
C GLU A 77 -11.73 9.12 6.76
N ASP A 78 -10.72 9.26 7.62
CA ASP A 78 -9.64 10.25 7.42
C ASP A 78 -8.84 9.98 6.14
N VAL A 79 -8.60 8.71 5.81
CA VAL A 79 -7.93 8.32 4.56
C VAL A 79 -8.82 8.61 3.35
N TRP A 80 -10.12 8.38 3.46
CA TRP A 80 -11.07 8.73 2.40
C TRP A 80 -11.14 10.25 2.18
N GLN A 81 -11.27 11.04 3.24
CA GLN A 81 -11.38 12.49 3.16
C GLN A 81 -10.11 13.14 2.60
N THR A 82 -8.93 12.61 2.93
CA THR A 82 -7.65 13.16 2.47
C THR A 82 -7.24 12.69 1.08
N LYS A 83 -7.56 11.46 0.70
CA LYS A 83 -7.05 10.82 -0.53
C LYS A 83 -8.14 10.08 -1.33
N PRO A 84 -9.31 10.67 -1.59
CA PRO A 84 -10.45 9.97 -2.19
C PRO A 84 -10.11 9.41 -3.58
N THR A 85 -9.38 10.17 -4.41
CA THR A 85 -8.98 9.73 -5.76
C THR A 85 -8.09 8.49 -5.73
N ILE A 86 -7.16 8.42 -4.78
CA ILE A 86 -6.25 7.27 -4.62
C ILE A 86 -7.02 6.05 -4.11
N VAL A 87 -7.92 6.26 -3.14
CA VAL A 87 -8.81 5.20 -2.64
C VAL A 87 -9.68 4.64 -3.78
N ARG A 88 -10.34 5.50 -4.56
CA ARG A 88 -11.15 5.10 -5.73
C ARG A 88 -10.34 4.28 -6.72
N SER A 89 -9.15 4.76 -7.09
CA SER A 89 -8.26 4.03 -8.00
C SER A 89 -7.89 2.64 -7.48
N ARG A 90 -7.67 2.47 -6.17
CA ARG A 90 -7.34 1.17 -5.58
C ARG A 90 -8.54 0.22 -5.59
N LEU A 91 -9.72 0.72 -5.22
CA LEU A 91 -10.96 -0.07 -5.23
C LEU A 91 -11.35 -0.49 -6.65
N GLN A 92 -11.23 0.40 -7.64
CA GLN A 92 -11.45 0.06 -9.05
C GLN A 92 -10.45 -0.98 -9.58
N ALA A 93 -9.19 -0.92 -9.16
CA ALA A 93 -8.22 -1.94 -9.53
C ALA A 93 -8.61 -3.34 -8.99
N LEU A 94 -9.23 -3.42 -7.81
CA LEU A 94 -9.71 -4.67 -7.22
C LEU A 94 -10.92 -5.26 -7.97
N THR A 95 -11.78 -4.41 -8.52
CA THR A 95 -12.92 -4.84 -9.35
C THR A 95 -12.54 -5.05 -10.82
N GLY A 96 -11.27 -4.87 -11.19
CA GLY A 96 -10.78 -5.02 -12.55
C GLY A 96 -11.09 -3.84 -13.49
N GLN A 97 -11.57 -2.71 -12.94
CA GLN A 97 -11.97 -1.50 -13.65
C GLN A 97 -10.83 -0.47 -13.79
N SER A 98 -9.58 -0.94 -13.89
CA SER A 98 -8.40 -0.10 -14.13
C SER A 98 -7.84 -0.31 -15.52
N GLU A 99 -7.15 0.70 -16.08
CA GLU A 99 -6.40 0.56 -17.33
C GLU A 99 -5.30 -0.48 -17.16
N ARG A 100 -5.42 -1.60 -17.86
CA ARG A 100 -4.47 -2.70 -17.75
C ARG A 100 -3.32 -2.53 -18.73
N ILE A 101 -2.15 -2.17 -18.20
CA ILE A 101 -0.95 -1.92 -19.00
C ILE A 101 -0.02 -3.15 -18.88
N PRO A 102 0.24 -3.93 -19.94
CA PRO A 102 1.18 -5.04 -19.87
C PRO A 102 2.62 -4.53 -19.67
N ALA A 103 3.31 -5.00 -18.63
CA ALA A 103 4.69 -4.56 -18.35
C ALA A 103 5.68 -4.82 -19.48
N ARG A 104 5.41 -5.80 -20.38
CA ARG A 104 6.23 -6.02 -21.58
C ARG A 104 6.24 -4.83 -22.55
N LEU A 105 5.25 -3.94 -22.49
CA LEU A 105 5.16 -2.75 -23.34
C LEU A 105 5.91 -1.55 -22.74
N THR A 106 6.33 -1.64 -21.48
CA THR A 106 7.04 -0.55 -20.80
C THR A 106 8.55 -0.66 -20.96
N GLN A 107 9.27 0.39 -20.60
CA GLN A 107 10.72 0.41 -20.45
C GLN A 107 11.06 0.68 -18.98
N VAL A 108 12.02 -0.04 -18.43
CA VAL A 108 12.48 0.18 -17.06
C VAL A 108 13.64 1.15 -17.06
N GLN A 109 13.60 2.15 -16.18
CA GLN A 109 14.65 3.15 -16.05
C GLN A 109 14.87 3.52 -14.59
N ARG A 110 16.08 4.00 -14.27
CA ARG A 110 16.36 4.67 -12.99
C ARG A 110 15.70 6.04 -13.00
N ILE A 111 15.11 6.45 -11.88
CA ILE A 111 14.50 7.77 -11.73
C ILE A 111 15.15 8.55 -10.60
N ASP A 112 15.10 9.88 -10.68
CA ASP A 112 15.60 10.75 -9.64
C ASP A 112 14.59 10.92 -8.48
N ARG A 113 15.01 11.64 -7.44
CA ARG A 113 14.17 11.88 -6.26
C ARG A 113 12.96 12.79 -6.57
N PRO A 114 13.10 13.93 -7.30
CA PRO A 114 11.96 14.77 -7.65
C PRO A 114 10.87 14.02 -8.42
N THR A 115 11.23 13.24 -9.44
CA THR A 115 10.28 12.45 -10.24
C THR A 115 9.54 11.44 -9.38
N LEU A 116 10.26 10.72 -8.51
CA LEU A 116 9.67 9.77 -7.57
C LEU A 116 8.67 10.46 -6.62
N ASP A 117 9.07 11.59 -6.02
CA ASP A 117 8.26 12.27 -5.00
C ASP A 117 6.98 12.83 -5.61
N GLN A 118 7.05 13.41 -6.81
CA GLN A 118 5.88 13.84 -7.57
C GLN A 118 4.94 12.65 -7.86
N PHE A 119 5.50 11.53 -8.31
CA PHE A 119 4.70 10.34 -8.63
C PHE A 119 4.02 9.75 -7.38
N LEU A 120 4.75 9.52 -6.29
CA LEU A 120 4.20 8.93 -5.07
C LEU A 120 3.19 9.84 -4.37
N THR A 121 3.41 11.17 -4.39
CA THR A 121 2.44 12.12 -3.82
C THR A 121 1.09 12.04 -4.52
N THR A 122 1.10 11.83 -5.84
CA THR A 122 -0.11 11.77 -6.66
C THR A 122 -0.78 10.40 -6.63
N HIS A 123 0.00 9.32 -6.59
CA HIS A 123 -0.50 7.97 -6.88
C HIS A 123 -0.43 6.99 -5.70
N HIS A 124 0.06 7.39 -4.52
CA HIS A 124 0.24 6.49 -3.39
C HIS A 124 -0.40 7.00 -2.08
N LEU A 125 -0.95 6.08 -1.28
CA LEU A 125 -1.58 6.40 0.01
C LEU A 125 -0.56 6.86 1.05
N GLN A 126 0.62 6.28 1.05
CA GLN A 126 1.69 6.66 1.97
C GLN A 126 2.60 7.71 1.35
N VAL A 127 3.09 8.62 2.18
CA VAL A 127 4.03 9.68 1.77
C VAL A 127 5.34 9.11 1.19
N PRO A 128 6.03 9.87 0.31
CA PRO A 128 7.35 9.51 -0.15
C PRO A 128 8.34 9.41 1.02
N THR A 129 9.05 8.28 1.11
CA THR A 129 10.06 8.03 2.14
C THR A 129 11.44 7.97 1.53
N GLN A 130 12.48 8.15 2.34
CA GLN A 130 13.85 8.03 1.86
C GLN A 130 14.11 6.61 1.35
N SER A 131 14.72 6.52 0.17
CA SER A 131 15.12 5.28 -0.47
C SER A 131 16.40 5.50 -1.28
N LYS A 132 17.23 4.46 -1.39
CA LYS A 132 18.51 4.54 -2.12
C LYS A 132 18.28 4.32 -3.60
N TYR A 133 17.55 3.26 -3.95
CA TYR A 133 17.33 2.83 -5.32
C TYR A 133 15.89 3.14 -5.75
N LYS A 134 15.72 3.65 -6.97
CA LYS A 134 14.45 4.16 -7.48
C LYS A 134 14.36 3.80 -8.96
N TYR A 135 13.27 3.15 -9.32
CA TYR A 135 13.01 2.70 -10.68
C TYR A 135 11.61 3.11 -11.11
N GLY A 136 11.47 3.44 -12.39
CA GLY A 136 10.21 3.72 -13.05
C GLY A 136 9.97 2.75 -14.22
N LEU A 137 8.71 2.49 -14.52
CA LEU A 137 8.26 1.89 -15.78
C LEU A 137 7.61 2.97 -16.64
N PHE A 138 8.17 3.20 -17.82
CA PHE A 138 7.67 4.17 -18.77
C PHE A 138 6.96 3.46 -19.92
N LEU A 139 5.77 3.90 -20.31
CA LEU A 139 5.04 3.43 -21.47
C LEU A 139 5.34 4.37 -22.66
N PRO A 140 6.06 3.92 -23.69
CA PRO A 140 6.33 4.75 -24.86
C PRO A 140 5.08 5.14 -25.66
N LYS A 141 5.09 6.34 -26.27
CA LYS A 141 3.99 6.91 -27.06
C LYS A 141 3.38 5.97 -28.09
N ARG A 142 4.21 5.16 -28.77
CA ARG A 142 3.75 4.14 -29.75
C ARG A 142 2.77 3.13 -29.18
N TYR A 143 2.72 2.96 -27.85
CA TYR A 143 1.80 2.07 -27.15
C TYR A 143 0.63 2.81 -26.49
N PHE A 144 0.52 4.14 -26.57
CA PHE A 144 -0.65 4.85 -26.01
C PHE A 144 -1.98 4.37 -26.60
N ARG A 145 -1.97 3.81 -27.81
CA ARG A 145 -3.14 3.16 -28.42
C ARG A 145 -3.76 2.02 -27.60
N VAL A 146 -3.05 1.48 -26.61
CA VAL A 146 -3.59 0.42 -25.72
C VAL A 146 -4.38 0.98 -24.54
N LEU A 147 -4.33 2.30 -24.33
CA LEU A 147 -5.06 3.01 -23.28
C LEU A 147 -6.40 3.50 -23.82
N SER A 148 -7.42 3.54 -22.96
CA SER A 148 -8.72 4.12 -23.34
C SER A 148 -8.58 5.61 -23.76
N PRO A 149 -9.49 6.11 -24.62
CA PRO A 149 -9.52 7.53 -24.97
C PRO A 149 -9.60 8.45 -23.75
N ASP A 150 -10.44 8.12 -22.77
CA ASP A 150 -10.64 8.93 -21.56
C ASP A 150 -9.38 9.03 -20.72
N PHE A 151 -8.68 7.91 -20.52
CA PHE A 151 -7.42 7.91 -19.79
C PHE A 151 -6.36 8.74 -20.52
N ARG A 152 -6.29 8.65 -21.86
CA ARG A 152 -5.35 9.46 -22.65
C ARG A 152 -5.65 10.96 -22.52
N MET A 153 -6.90 11.36 -22.69
CA MET A 153 -7.30 12.77 -22.58
C MET A 153 -6.98 13.36 -21.19
N GLN A 154 -7.08 12.54 -20.14
CA GLN A 154 -6.87 13.01 -18.77
C GLN A 154 -5.40 13.05 -18.36
N TYR A 155 -4.58 12.08 -18.80
CA TYR A 155 -3.25 11.84 -18.23
C TYR A 155 -2.08 11.98 -19.20
N ILE A 156 -2.35 12.18 -20.50
CA ILE A 156 -1.32 12.30 -21.52
C ILE A 156 -1.48 13.62 -22.26
N ARG A 157 -0.39 14.37 -22.37
CA ARG A 157 -0.30 15.58 -23.20
C ARG A 157 0.17 15.20 -24.59
N ASP A 158 -0.20 15.99 -25.60
CA ASP A 158 0.21 15.74 -26.99
C ASP A 158 1.75 15.74 -27.18
N THR A 159 2.45 16.50 -26.31
CA THR A 159 3.91 16.61 -26.25
C THR A 159 4.59 15.43 -25.58
N ASP A 160 3.85 14.51 -24.93
CA ASP A 160 4.47 13.41 -24.21
C ASP A 160 4.96 12.33 -25.19
N ASP A 161 6.19 11.89 -24.98
CA ASP A 161 6.81 10.78 -25.73
C ASP A 161 6.79 9.45 -24.95
N GLU A 162 6.55 9.52 -23.65
CA GLU A 162 6.31 8.38 -22.78
C GLU A 162 5.52 8.80 -21.53
N LEU A 163 4.90 7.82 -20.86
CA LEU A 163 4.17 8.01 -19.62
C LEU A 163 4.80 7.16 -18.51
N LEU A 164 5.17 7.76 -17.38
CA LEU A 164 5.56 7.01 -16.18
C LEU A 164 4.32 6.32 -15.60
N VAL A 165 4.28 4.99 -15.62
CA VAL A 165 3.09 4.19 -15.27
C VAL A 165 3.23 3.40 -13.97
N ALA A 166 4.45 3.18 -13.48
CA ALA A 166 4.69 2.58 -12.17
C ALA A 166 6.07 2.93 -11.63
N VAL A 167 6.23 2.89 -10.31
CA VAL A 167 7.52 3.08 -9.63
C VAL A 167 7.73 2.02 -8.55
N ALA A 168 8.99 1.68 -8.28
CA ALA A 168 9.40 0.93 -7.10
C ALA A 168 10.66 1.53 -6.48
N THR A 169 10.78 1.45 -5.16
CA THR A 169 11.95 1.95 -4.42
C THR A 169 12.50 0.94 -3.44
N PHE A 170 13.82 0.96 -3.27
CA PHE A 170 14.54 0.04 -2.40
C PHE A 170 15.50 0.78 -1.45
N SER A 171 15.65 0.26 -0.24
CA SER A 171 16.48 0.83 0.82
C SER A 171 17.99 0.68 0.53
N PHE A 172 18.82 1.19 1.43
CA PHE A 172 20.19 0.69 1.56
C PHE A 172 20.17 -0.78 2.01
N PRO A 173 21.17 -1.58 1.61
CA PRO A 173 21.28 -2.95 2.08
C PRO A 173 21.61 -3.00 3.58
N ARG A 174 21.20 -4.09 4.23
CA ARG A 174 21.66 -4.50 5.57
C ARG A 174 22.25 -5.90 5.50
N SER A 175 23.32 -6.14 6.24
CA SER A 175 23.82 -7.51 6.43
C SER A 175 22.90 -8.24 7.41
N VAL A 176 22.34 -9.36 6.99
CA VAL A 176 21.43 -10.18 7.81
C VAL A 176 21.79 -11.64 7.61
N THR A 177 21.84 -12.42 8.68
CA THR A 177 21.97 -13.88 8.60
C THR A 177 20.61 -14.53 8.74
N ARG A 178 20.27 -15.47 7.85
CA ARG A 178 19.05 -16.29 7.93
C ARG A 178 19.43 -17.74 7.72
N HIS A 179 19.07 -18.62 8.66
CA HIS A 179 19.43 -20.05 8.60
C HIS A 179 20.92 -20.26 8.27
N ASP A 180 21.79 -19.57 9.02
CA ASP A 180 23.25 -19.56 8.84
C ASP A 180 23.79 -19.07 7.47
N GLN A 181 22.90 -18.62 6.58
CA GLN A 181 23.26 -18.02 5.30
C GLN A 181 23.32 -16.48 5.42
N PRO A 182 24.43 -15.83 5.06
CA PRO A 182 24.50 -14.37 5.01
C PRO A 182 23.76 -13.83 3.78
N PHE A 183 22.97 -12.78 4.01
CA PHE A 183 22.24 -12.01 3.01
C PHE A 183 22.60 -10.53 3.06
N ARG A 184 22.70 -9.95 1.87
CA ARG A 184 22.62 -8.53 1.63
C ARG A 184 21.16 -8.16 1.40
N SER A 185 20.52 -7.75 2.48
CA SER A 185 19.06 -7.60 2.56
C SER A 185 18.59 -6.20 2.23
N TYR A 186 17.61 -6.08 1.35
CA TYR A 186 17.00 -4.80 0.98
C TYR A 186 15.54 -4.76 1.37
N GLU A 187 15.04 -3.59 1.74
CA GLU A 187 13.60 -3.36 1.84
C GLU A 187 13.08 -2.78 0.53
N MET A 188 12.06 -3.39 -0.06
CA MET A 188 11.21 -2.70 -1.03
C MET A 188 10.26 -1.77 -0.27
N VAL A 189 10.58 -0.48 -0.30
CA VAL A 189 9.95 0.53 0.56
C VAL A 189 8.61 0.97 -0.02
N ARG A 190 8.53 1.17 -1.34
CA ARG A 190 7.30 1.59 -2.02
C ARG A 190 7.17 0.91 -3.37
N PHE A 191 5.93 0.62 -3.74
CA PHE A 191 5.52 0.29 -5.10
C PHE A 191 4.18 1.00 -5.38
N ALA A 192 4.08 1.65 -6.53
CA ALA A 192 2.85 2.32 -6.93
C ALA A 192 2.67 2.20 -8.44
N ASN A 193 1.43 1.97 -8.88
CA ASN A 193 1.01 2.21 -10.26
C ASN A 193 0.51 3.65 -10.37
N HIS A 194 0.47 4.18 -11.58
CA HIS A 194 -0.26 5.41 -11.88
C HIS A 194 -1.74 5.21 -11.53
N LEU A 195 -2.41 6.26 -11.05
CA LEU A 195 -3.84 6.23 -10.73
C LEU A 195 -4.66 5.66 -11.89
N PHE A 196 -5.69 4.92 -11.55
CA PHE A 196 -6.62 4.27 -12.47
C PHE A 196 -5.97 3.31 -13.46
N SER A 197 -4.75 2.87 -13.19
CA SER A 197 -4.04 1.89 -14.01
C SER A 197 -3.55 0.71 -13.17
N THR A 198 -3.25 -0.39 -13.85
CA THR A 198 -2.58 -1.55 -13.26
C THR A 198 -1.55 -2.06 -14.26
N VAL A 199 -0.28 -1.94 -13.89
CA VAL A 199 0.80 -2.48 -14.72
C VAL A 199 0.96 -3.97 -14.44
N VAL A 200 0.38 -4.81 -15.30
CA VAL A 200 0.39 -6.27 -15.14
C VAL A 200 1.82 -6.79 -15.31
N GLY A 201 2.37 -7.39 -14.25
CA GLY A 201 3.78 -7.79 -14.18
C GLY A 201 4.75 -6.65 -13.88
N GLY A 202 4.25 -5.44 -13.57
CA GLY A 202 5.07 -4.25 -13.36
C GLY A 202 6.02 -4.37 -12.17
N LEU A 203 5.50 -4.85 -11.03
CA LEU A 203 6.32 -5.09 -9.84
C LEU A 203 7.43 -6.11 -10.10
N ASP A 204 7.11 -7.24 -10.75
CA ASP A 204 8.10 -8.27 -11.10
C ASP A 204 9.21 -7.71 -11.99
N LYS A 205 8.85 -6.91 -13.00
CA LYS A 205 9.82 -6.27 -13.91
C LYS A 205 10.74 -5.29 -13.18
N LEU A 206 10.20 -4.47 -12.28
CA LEU A 206 10.99 -3.54 -11.47
C LEU A 206 11.92 -4.26 -10.49
N LEU A 207 11.42 -5.34 -9.88
CA LEU A 207 12.18 -6.18 -8.97
C LEU A 207 13.34 -6.87 -9.69
N LYS A 208 13.10 -7.46 -10.87
CA LYS A 208 14.13 -8.06 -11.72
C LYS A 208 15.21 -7.06 -12.13
N ALA A 209 14.81 -5.85 -12.54
CA ALA A 209 15.75 -4.79 -12.89
C ALA A 209 16.63 -4.40 -11.69
N PHE A 210 16.03 -4.23 -10.51
CA PHE A 210 16.79 -3.94 -9.29
C PHE A 210 17.79 -5.03 -8.94
N ILE A 211 17.39 -6.30 -8.99
CA ILE A 211 18.26 -7.44 -8.68
C ILE A 211 19.40 -7.56 -9.70
N ALA A 212 19.12 -7.38 -10.99
CA ALA A 212 20.14 -7.36 -12.03
C ALA A 212 21.20 -6.28 -11.80
N ASP A 213 20.77 -5.06 -11.44
CA ASP A 213 21.69 -3.98 -11.06
C ASP A 213 22.53 -4.37 -9.83
N GLN A 214 21.93 -5.03 -8.83
CA GLN A 214 22.68 -5.41 -7.63
C GLN A 214 23.70 -6.51 -7.91
N TYR A 215 23.38 -7.51 -8.73
CA TYR A 215 24.36 -8.52 -9.16
C TYR A 215 25.45 -7.93 -10.06
N SER A 216 25.14 -6.90 -10.84
CA SER A 216 26.16 -6.22 -11.65
C SER A 216 27.16 -5.44 -10.78
N LEU A 217 26.70 -4.85 -9.67
CA LEU A 217 27.55 -4.15 -8.70
C LEU A 217 28.25 -5.10 -7.72
N HIS A 218 27.63 -6.23 -7.43
CA HIS A 218 28.08 -7.23 -6.46
C HIS A 218 27.90 -8.63 -7.05
N PRO A 219 28.85 -9.05 -7.92
CA PRO A 219 28.77 -10.32 -8.61
C PRO A 219 28.61 -11.49 -7.63
N PRO A 220 27.77 -12.48 -7.95
CA PRO A 220 27.69 -13.71 -7.17
C PRO A 220 29.05 -14.40 -7.19
N ALA A 221 29.57 -14.74 -6.03
CA ALA A 221 30.79 -15.51 -5.86
C ALA A 221 30.63 -16.45 -4.65
N GLU A 222 31.39 -17.53 -4.63
CA GLU A 222 31.38 -18.47 -3.51
C GLU A 222 31.75 -17.75 -2.20
N GLY A 223 31.00 -18.01 -1.13
CA GLY A 223 31.18 -17.35 0.15
C GLY A 223 30.67 -15.89 0.24
N HIS A 224 30.18 -15.30 -0.86
CA HIS A 224 29.55 -13.98 -0.82
C HIS A 224 28.09 -14.04 -0.35
N PRO A 225 27.59 -12.98 0.31
CA PRO A 225 26.20 -12.92 0.74
C PRO A 225 25.25 -12.96 -0.46
N LEU A 226 24.18 -13.75 -0.34
CA LEU A 226 23.06 -13.75 -1.29
C LEU A 226 22.26 -12.45 -1.18
N ILE A 227 21.35 -12.19 -2.11
CA ILE A 227 20.44 -11.05 -2.04
C ILE A 227 19.07 -11.54 -1.57
N ASP A 228 18.44 -10.83 -0.64
CA ASP A 228 17.01 -10.95 -0.41
C ASP A 228 16.34 -9.57 -0.46
N VAL A 229 15.04 -9.59 -0.72
CA VAL A 229 14.19 -8.40 -0.62
C VAL A 229 13.10 -8.70 0.40
N MET A 230 12.96 -7.82 1.38
CA MET A 230 11.83 -7.81 2.30
C MET A 230 10.86 -6.68 1.99
N THR A 231 9.60 -6.84 2.36
CA THR A 231 8.58 -5.78 2.28
C THR A 231 7.46 -6.03 3.29
N TYR A 232 6.56 -5.05 3.45
CA TYR A 232 5.42 -5.14 4.35
C TYR A 232 4.12 -4.88 3.59
N ALA A 233 3.12 -5.74 3.78
CA ALA A 233 1.75 -5.48 3.37
C ALA A 233 0.97 -4.87 4.55
N ASP A 234 0.46 -3.66 4.38
CA ASP A 234 -0.43 -3.01 5.34
C ASP A 234 -1.78 -3.74 5.36
N ARG A 235 -2.17 -4.27 6.53
CA ARG A 235 -3.36 -5.10 6.70
C ARG A 235 -4.66 -4.31 6.68
N ASP A 236 -4.60 -2.98 6.75
CA ASP A 236 -5.79 -2.16 6.44
C ASP A 236 -6.16 -2.29 4.96
N TRP A 237 -5.27 -2.74 4.08
CA TRP A 237 -5.47 -2.73 2.63
C TRP A 237 -5.20 -4.04 1.90
N SER A 238 -4.43 -4.96 2.49
CA SER A 238 -3.93 -6.13 1.78
C SER A 238 -3.64 -7.30 2.71
N ASP A 239 -3.92 -8.50 2.23
CA ASP A 239 -3.46 -9.76 2.83
C ASP A 239 -2.08 -10.21 2.29
N GLY A 240 -1.52 -9.46 1.32
CA GLY A 240 -0.22 -9.73 0.74
C GLY A 240 -0.18 -10.83 -0.33
N ARG A 241 -1.32 -11.38 -0.76
CA ARG A 241 -1.38 -12.44 -1.80
C ARG A 241 -0.64 -12.11 -3.10
N SER A 242 -0.52 -10.82 -3.43
CA SER A 242 0.24 -10.37 -4.61
C SER A 242 1.74 -10.62 -4.48
N TYR A 243 2.29 -10.55 -3.26
CA TYR A 243 3.69 -10.83 -2.99
C TYR A 243 3.97 -12.34 -3.04
N GLU A 244 3.07 -13.16 -2.50
CA GLU A 244 3.19 -14.63 -2.54
C GLU A 244 3.22 -15.16 -3.97
N ARG A 245 2.38 -14.62 -4.86
CA ARG A 245 2.42 -14.94 -6.31
C ARG A 245 3.75 -14.58 -6.99
N LEU A 246 4.51 -13.66 -6.41
CA LEU A 246 5.85 -13.29 -6.87
C LEU A 246 6.95 -14.11 -6.18
N GLY A 247 6.61 -15.10 -5.38
CA GLY A 247 7.55 -15.96 -4.66
C GLY A 247 8.10 -15.33 -3.38
N PHE A 248 7.40 -14.36 -2.79
CA PHE A 248 7.72 -13.93 -1.43
C PHE A 248 7.09 -14.87 -0.41
N GLU A 249 7.84 -15.17 0.63
CA GLU A 249 7.41 -15.95 1.78
C GLU A 249 6.92 -15.02 2.89
N ARG A 250 5.80 -15.39 3.51
CA ARG A 250 5.28 -14.72 4.71
C ARG A 250 6.10 -15.16 5.92
N VAL A 251 6.85 -14.23 6.52
CA VAL A 251 7.79 -14.54 7.61
C VAL A 251 7.38 -13.98 8.96
N GLY A 252 6.33 -13.18 9.02
CA GLY A 252 5.85 -12.64 10.29
C GLY A 252 4.77 -11.57 10.14
N MET A 253 4.34 -11.06 11.28
CA MET A 253 3.36 -9.99 11.39
C MET A 253 3.81 -8.99 12.44
N THR A 254 3.49 -7.72 12.22
CA THR A 254 3.60 -6.71 13.26
C THR A 254 2.31 -6.68 14.06
N VAL A 255 2.40 -6.26 15.33
CA VAL A 255 1.23 -5.88 16.10
C VAL A 255 0.53 -4.67 15.47
N PRO A 256 -0.77 -4.44 15.76
CA PRO A 256 -1.46 -3.19 15.50
C PRO A 256 -0.63 -1.97 15.91
N GLN A 257 -0.52 -1.00 15.03
CA GLN A 257 0.27 0.20 15.25
C GLN A 257 -0.62 1.34 15.72
N PRO A 258 -0.29 2.00 16.85
CA PRO A 258 -1.02 3.16 17.33
C PRO A 258 -0.65 4.42 16.56
N PHE A 259 -1.65 5.28 16.37
CA PHE A 259 -1.51 6.63 15.82
C PHE A 259 -2.37 7.61 16.63
N TRP A 260 -1.96 8.86 16.60
CA TRP A 260 -2.78 9.99 16.99
C TRP A 260 -3.32 10.68 15.74
N LEU A 261 -4.64 10.69 15.58
CA LEU A 261 -5.33 11.37 14.49
C LEU A 261 -5.72 12.79 14.93
N ASP A 262 -5.22 13.78 14.21
CA ASP A 262 -5.73 15.15 14.26
C ASP A 262 -7.02 15.23 13.43
N PRO A 263 -8.20 15.44 14.06
CA PRO A 263 -9.46 15.54 13.34
C PRO A 263 -9.60 16.83 12.51
N ALA A 264 -8.79 17.86 12.76
CA ALA A 264 -8.85 19.10 11.98
C ALA A 264 -8.15 18.94 10.63
N GLY A 265 -6.98 18.30 10.62
CA GLY A 265 -6.19 18.05 9.41
C GLY A 265 -6.38 16.67 8.77
N ASN A 266 -7.13 15.77 9.41
CA ASN A 266 -7.19 14.33 9.07
C ASN A 266 -5.79 13.70 8.94
N MET A 267 -4.88 14.12 9.82
CA MET A 267 -3.47 13.72 9.77
C MET A 267 -3.16 12.73 10.88
N ARG A 268 -2.51 11.63 10.53
CA ARG A 268 -2.04 10.62 11.48
C ARG A 268 -0.60 10.90 11.89
N TYR A 269 -0.34 10.86 13.19
CA TYR A 269 0.99 10.97 13.78
C TYR A 269 1.34 9.69 14.53
N TYR A 270 2.57 9.23 14.37
CA TYR A 270 3.08 8.16 15.23
C TYR A 270 3.36 8.73 16.63
N PRO A 271 3.15 7.94 17.71
CA PRO A 271 3.48 8.37 19.07
C PRO A 271 4.91 8.91 19.25
N HIS A 272 5.88 8.30 18.55
CA HIS A 272 7.29 8.69 18.59
C HIS A 272 7.68 9.77 17.55
N ARG A 273 6.72 10.31 16.79
CA ARG A 273 6.93 11.36 15.77
C ARG A 273 5.82 12.41 15.82
N LEU A 274 5.53 12.89 17.03
CA LEU A 274 4.61 14.01 17.20
C LEU A 274 5.25 15.32 16.71
N PRO A 275 4.45 16.27 16.23
CA PRO A 275 4.89 17.65 15.99
C PRO A 275 5.55 18.26 17.23
N GLU A 276 6.45 19.20 17.01
CA GLU A 276 7.14 19.92 18.09
C GLU A 276 6.14 20.59 19.04
N GLY A 277 6.38 20.46 20.35
CA GLY A 277 5.51 21.01 21.39
C GLY A 277 4.27 20.18 21.72
N LEU A 278 4.07 19.02 21.10
CA LEU A 278 3.01 18.08 21.45
C LEU A 278 3.56 16.88 22.25
N THR A 279 2.80 16.46 23.27
CA THR A 279 3.06 15.25 24.06
C THR A 279 1.80 14.40 24.11
N GLU A 280 1.94 13.07 24.16
CA GLU A 280 0.78 12.16 24.15
C GLU A 280 -0.24 12.48 25.25
N ALA A 281 0.22 12.86 26.44
CA ALA A 281 -0.65 13.25 27.56
C ALA A 281 -1.51 14.49 27.25
N GLY A 282 -1.01 15.42 26.44
CA GLY A 282 -1.72 16.65 26.07
C GLY A 282 -2.64 16.51 24.86
N LEU A 283 -2.51 15.44 24.07
CA LEU A 283 -3.26 15.24 22.82
C LEU A 283 -4.78 15.08 23.02
N PRO A 284 -5.28 14.31 24.01
CA PRO A 284 -6.73 14.20 24.26
C PRO A 284 -7.38 15.55 24.55
N GLY A 285 -6.74 16.40 25.36
CA GLY A 285 -7.23 17.75 25.67
C GLY A 285 -7.28 18.69 24.47
N ARG A 286 -6.57 18.35 23.38
CA ARG A 286 -6.59 19.06 22.09
C ARG A 286 -7.51 18.41 21.07
N GLY A 287 -8.25 17.37 21.45
CA GLY A 287 -9.23 16.69 20.58
C GLY A 287 -8.65 15.65 19.63
N PHE A 288 -7.37 15.29 19.75
CA PHE A 288 -6.78 14.21 18.97
C PHE A 288 -7.39 12.86 19.38
N ILE A 289 -7.53 11.97 18.40
CA ILE A 289 -8.16 10.66 18.57
C ILE A 289 -7.07 9.58 18.53
N PRO A 290 -6.96 8.71 19.54
CA PRO A 290 -6.08 7.54 19.44
C PRO A 290 -6.71 6.50 18.51
N ILE A 291 -6.04 6.17 17.41
CA ILE A 291 -6.47 5.16 16.44
C ILE A 291 -5.42 4.05 16.31
N VAL A 292 -5.81 2.87 15.84
CA VAL A 292 -4.91 1.74 15.59
C VAL A 292 -5.18 1.13 14.22
N ASN A 293 -4.15 0.72 13.47
CA ASN A 293 -4.35 -0.07 12.24
C ASN A 293 -4.38 -1.58 12.53
N ALA A 294 -4.62 -2.42 11.52
CA ALA A 294 -4.58 -3.88 11.64
C ALA A 294 -3.17 -4.50 11.68
N GLY A 295 -2.11 -3.69 11.76
CA GLY A 295 -0.71 -4.10 11.64
C GLY A 295 -0.30 -4.39 10.19
N SER A 296 0.83 -5.08 10.02
CA SER A 296 1.39 -5.40 8.71
C SER A 296 1.88 -6.85 8.65
N ILE A 297 1.86 -7.45 7.46
CA ILE A 297 2.46 -8.75 7.20
C ILE A 297 3.84 -8.54 6.58
N LYS A 298 4.86 -9.20 7.12
CA LYS A 298 6.23 -9.15 6.61
C LYS A 298 6.45 -10.27 5.60
N PHE A 299 7.01 -9.89 4.45
CA PHE A 299 7.34 -10.77 3.34
C PHE A 299 8.84 -10.72 3.04
N ILE A 300 9.43 -11.85 2.68
CA ILE A 300 10.84 -11.97 2.25
C ILE A 300 10.92 -12.84 1.01
N LYS A 301 11.77 -12.44 0.05
CA LYS A 301 12.12 -13.25 -1.11
C LYS A 301 13.64 -13.32 -1.27
N PRO A 302 14.27 -14.49 -1.11
CA PRO A 302 15.66 -14.70 -1.49
C PRO A 302 15.81 -14.73 -3.02
N PHE A 303 16.94 -14.28 -3.51
CA PHE A 303 17.34 -14.34 -4.92
C PHE A 303 18.62 -15.14 -5.04
N TYR A 304 18.57 -16.15 -5.90
CA TYR A 304 19.69 -16.98 -6.25
C TYR A 304 20.18 -16.60 -7.65
N PRO A 305 21.50 -16.57 -7.87
CA PRO A 305 22.03 -16.40 -9.22
C PRO A 305 21.53 -17.55 -10.11
N ASN A 306 21.19 -17.21 -11.36
CA ASN A 306 20.85 -18.19 -12.40
C ASN A 306 22.11 -18.87 -12.94
#